data_AF-A0A923ZH93-F1
#
_entry.id   AF-A0A923ZH93-F1
#
_cell.length_a   1.000
_cell.length_b   1.000
_cell.length_c   1.000
_cell.angle_alpha   90.00
_cell.angle_beta   90.00
_cell.angle_gamma   90.00
#
_symmetry.space_group_name_H-M   'P 1'
#
loop_
_entity.id
_entity.type
_entity.pdbx_description
1 polymer ?
#
loop_
_entity_poly.entity_id
_entity_poly.type
_entity_poly.pdbx_seq_one_letter_code
_entity_poly.pdbx_strand_id
1 'polypeptide(L)'
;MKKILYLYREIMPYNIPVLQSLVSAGFEVVVVHDTIKRLTPYEPPEIPGIKYYPKEKFNQRQLNELAENLHPMVTFVTDRTNVKYNKTAILLRKK
;
A
#
# COMPACT_ATOMS: atom_id res chain seq x y z
N MET A 1 15.96 6.74 -2.72
CA MET A 1 15.59 5.80 -1.63
C MET A 1 14.69 4.72 -2.22
N LYS A 2 14.88 3.43 -1.88
CA LYS A 2 14.10 2.33 -2.48
C LYS A 2 12.69 2.33 -1.90
N LYS A 3 11.66 2.28 -2.74
CA LYS A 3 10.26 2.38 -2.33
C LYS A 3 9.53 1.06 -2.55
N ILE A 4 8.63 0.72 -1.64
CA ILE A 4 7.71 -0.41 -1.76
C ILE A 4 6.29 0.12 -1.72
N LEU A 5 5.47 -0.27 -2.70
CA LEU A 5 4.04 0.00 -2.69
C LEU A 5 3.29 -1.19 -2.10
N TYR A 6 2.50 -0.97 -1.06
CA TYR A 6 1.66 -1.95 -0.39
C TYR A 6 0.19 -1.64 -0.67
N LEU A 7 -0.42 -2.40 -1.59
CA LEU A 7 -1.86 -2.35 -1.88
C LEU A 7 -2.55 -3.41 -1.02
N TYR A 8 -2.87 -3.04 0.22
CA TYR A 8 -3.41 -3.95 1.24
C TYR A 8 -4.79 -3.50 1.68
N ARG A 9 -5.74 -4.42 1.86
CA ARG A 9 -7.11 -4.01 2.20
C ARG A 9 -7.25 -3.46 3.61
N GLU A 10 -6.99 -4.25 4.64
CA GLU A 10 -7.12 -3.81 6.04
C GLU A 10 -5.82 -4.12 6.79
N ILE A 11 -5.11 -3.08 7.26
CA ILE A 11 -3.87 -3.29 8.02
C ILE A 11 -4.22 -3.80 9.41
N MET A 12 -3.60 -4.90 9.82
CA MET A 12 -3.76 -5.54 11.13
C MET A 12 -2.47 -5.44 11.97
N PRO A 13 -2.53 -5.68 13.29
CA PRO A 13 -1.35 -5.68 14.15
C PRO A 13 -0.21 -6.57 13.63
N TYR A 14 -0.53 -7.74 13.06
CA TYR A 14 0.47 -8.67 12.53
C TYR A 14 1.22 -8.14 11.30
N ASN A 15 0.68 -7.13 10.60
CA ASN A 15 1.39 -6.51 9.48
C ASN A 15 2.51 -5.59 9.98
N ILE A 16 2.37 -5.00 11.17
CA ILE A 16 3.28 -3.96 11.66
C ILE A 16 4.74 -4.42 11.75
N PRO A 17 5.05 -5.59 12.34
CA PRO A 17 6.44 -6.07 12.39
C PRO A 17 7.06 -6.26 11.01
N VAL A 18 6.26 -6.67 10.01
CA VAL A 18 6.72 -6.83 8.62
C VAL A 18 7.06 -5.48 8.02
N LEU A 19 6.17 -4.49 8.15
CA LEU A 19 6.42 -3.15 7.59
C LEU A 19 7.62 -2.48 8.28
N GLN A 20 7.75 -2.63 9.60
CA GLN A 20 8.92 -2.14 10.35
C GLN A 20 10.23 -2.80 9.87
N SER A 21 10.21 -4.10 9.61
CA SER A 21 11.38 -4.82 9.09
C SER A 21 11.80 -4.30 7.71
N LEU A 22 10.85 -3.94 6.85
CA LEU A 22 11.13 -3.31 5.56
C LEU A 22 11.75 -1.92 5.72
N VAL A 23 11.24 -1.11 6.65
CA VAL A 23 11.83 0.20 6.96
C VAL A 23 13.26 0.05 7.48
N SER A 24 13.50 -0.87 8.42
CA SER A 24 14.84 -1.17 8.95
C SER A 24 15.81 -1.65 7.88
N ALA A 25 15.32 -2.30 6.82
CA ALA A 25 16.12 -2.70 5.66
C ALA A 25 16.39 -1.55 4.67
N GLY A 26 15.98 -0.31 4.99
CA GLY A 26 16.27 0.89 4.20
C GLY A 26 15.23 1.20 3.11
N PHE A 27 14.02 0.63 3.23
CA PHE A 27 12.92 0.93 2.31
C PHE A 27 11.99 2.01 2.87
N GLU A 28 11.48 2.87 1.99
CA GLU A 28 10.30 3.68 2.26
C GLU A 28 9.06 2.88 1.85
N VAL A 29 8.10 2.71 2.76
CA VAL A 29 6.91 1.90 2.51
C VAL A 29 5.71 2.82 2.34
N VAL A 30 5.02 2.70 1.21
CA VAL A 30 3.76 3.41 0.94
C VAL A 30 2.63 2.41 0.96
N VAL A 31 1.72 2.53 1.91
CA VAL A 31 0.58 1.66 2.11
C VAL A 31 -0.69 2.36 1.65
N VAL A 32 -1.42 1.74 0.73
CA VAL A 32 -2.78 2.16 0.37
C VAL A 32 -3.74 1.13 0.95
N HIS A 33 -4.65 1.56 1.82
CA HIS A 33 -5.55 0.67 2.54
C HIS A 33 -6.96 1.23 2.73
N ASP A 34 -7.91 0.33 2.99
CA ASP A 34 -9.28 0.68 3.31
C ASP A 34 -9.33 1.31 4.70
N THR A 35 -10.02 2.43 4.79
CA THR A 35 -10.34 3.12 6.06
C THR A 35 -11.82 3.06 6.37
N ILE A 36 -12.65 2.77 5.36
CA ILE A 36 -14.11 2.66 5.47
C ILE A 36 -14.52 1.18 5.46
N LYS A 37 -15.58 0.82 6.21
CA LYS A 37 -16.12 -0.55 6.30
C LYS A 37 -15.06 -1.60 6.72
N ARG A 38 -14.13 -1.19 7.59
CA ARG A 38 -13.18 -2.09 8.25
C ARG A 38 -13.94 -3.11 9.11
N LEU A 39 -13.47 -4.35 9.14
CA LEU A 39 -14.03 -5.39 10.01
C LEU A 39 -13.59 -5.19 11.46
N THR A 40 -12.52 -4.42 11.67
CA THR A 40 -11.95 -4.16 12.99
C THR A 40 -11.79 -2.65 13.25
N PRO A 41 -11.78 -2.21 14.52
CA PRO A 41 -11.50 -0.82 14.86
C PRO A 41 -10.00 -0.48 14.88
N TYR A 42 -9.12 -1.43 14.52
CA TYR A 42 -7.68 -1.24 14.65
C TYR A 42 -7.17 -0.15 13.70
N GLU A 43 -6.31 0.72 14.24
CA GLU A 43 -5.63 1.77 13.48
C GLU A 43 -4.12 1.52 13.54
N PRO A 44 -3.43 1.48 12.39
CA PRO A 44 -1.99 1.32 12.39
C PRO A 44 -1.33 2.55 13.03
N PRO A 45 -0.33 2.36 13.90
CA PRO A 45 0.40 3.50 14.48
C PRO A 45 1.18 4.24 13.40
N GLU A 46 1.44 5.53 13.64
CA GLU A 46 2.38 6.30 12.82
C GLU A 46 3.81 5.79 13.04
N ILE A 47 4.45 5.35 11.96
CA ILE A 47 5.81 4.78 12.00
C ILE A 47 6.67 5.56 10.98
N PRO A 48 7.80 6.16 11.41
CA PRO A 48 8.73 6.79 10.49
C PRO A 48 9.14 5.85 9.36
N GLY A 49 9.11 6.33 8.11
CA GLY A 49 9.41 5.53 6.93
C GLY A 49 8.20 4.77 6.34
N ILE A 50 7.03 4.84 6.98
CA ILE A 50 5.76 4.32 6.43
C ILE A 50 4.78 5.47 6.18
N LYS A 51 4.18 5.51 4.99
CA LYS A 51 3.11 6.44 4.64
C LYS A 51 1.83 5.67 4.38
N TYR A 52 0.77 5.98 5.12
CA TYR A 52 -0.55 5.38 4.96
C TYR A 52 -1.46 6.31 4.17
N TYR A 53 -2.11 5.78 3.13
CA TYR A 53 -3.10 6.49 2.35
C TYR A 53 -4.43 5.72 2.33
N PRO A 54 -5.55 6.39 2.61
CA PRO A 54 -6.88 5.81 2.42
C PRO A 54 -7.15 5.51 0.94
N LYS A 55 -7.55 4.28 0.62
CA LYS A 55 -7.94 3.85 -0.74
C LYS A 55 -9.07 4.71 -1.31
N GLU A 56 -9.94 5.18 -0.43
CA GLU A 56 -11.14 5.95 -0.75
C GLU A 56 -10.80 7.36 -1.27
N LYS A 57 -9.62 7.90 -0.96
CA LYS A 57 -9.14 9.17 -1.51
C LYS A 57 -8.71 9.09 -2.98
N PHE A 58 -8.66 7.89 -3.57
CA PHE A 58 -8.24 7.69 -4.94
C PHE A 58 -9.36 7.14 -5.80
N ASN A 59 -9.57 7.72 -6.98
CA ASN A 59 -10.14 6.99 -8.10
C ASN A 59 -9.05 6.10 -8.77
N GLN A 60 -9.42 5.32 -9.80
CA GLN A 60 -8.47 4.42 -10.47
C GLN A 60 -7.28 5.17 -11.08
N ARG A 61 -7.53 6.31 -11.74
CA ARG A 61 -6.49 7.11 -12.40
C ARG A 61 -5.51 7.66 -11.38
N GLN A 62 -6.00 8.24 -10.29
CA GLN A 62 -5.14 8.80 -9.23
C GLN A 62 -4.29 7.73 -8.54
N LEU A 63 -4.84 6.52 -8.33
CA LEU A 63 -4.04 5.42 -7.76
C LEU A 63 -2.94 4.96 -8.74
N ASN A 64 -3.25 4.92 -10.03
CA ASN A 64 -2.25 4.61 -11.06
C ASN A 64 -1.15 5.69 -11.12
N GLU A 65 -1.53 6.97 -11.11
CA GLU A 65 -0.58 8.09 -11.10
C GLU A 65 0.32 8.05 -9.85
N LEU A 66 -0.25 7.81 -8.66
CA LEU A 66 0.52 7.61 -7.43
C LEU A 66 1.54 6.46 -7.60
N ALA A 67 1.07 5.32 -8.09
CA ALA A 67 1.88 4.12 -8.23
C ALA A 67 3.02 4.30 -9.24
N GLU A 68 2.77 4.97 -10.36
CA GLU A 68 3.79 5.26 -11.36
C GLU A 68 4.82 6.27 -10.86
N ASN A 69 4.38 7.37 -10.25
CA ASN A 69 5.26 8.41 -9.69
C ASN A 69 6.10 7.90 -8.52
N LEU A 70 5.61 6.89 -7.80
CA LEU A 70 6.36 6.28 -6.70
C LEU A 70 7.59 5.52 -7.22
N HIS A 71 7.57 5.03 -8.46
CA HIS A 71 8.58 4.13 -9.02
C HIS A 71 8.96 3.01 -8.04
N PRO A 72 7.98 2.21 -7.55
CA PRO A 72 8.24 1.22 -6.52
C PRO A 72 9.13 0.10 -7.07
N MET A 73 10.12 -0.32 -6.29
CA MET A 73 10.97 -1.46 -6.63
C MET A 73 10.17 -2.77 -6.53
N VAL A 74 9.23 -2.82 -5.59
CA VAL A 74 8.31 -3.94 -5.38
C VAL A 74 6.93 -3.38 -5.10
N THR A 75 5.92 -3.99 -5.72
CA THR A 75 4.51 -3.75 -5.37
C THR A 75 3.93 -5.02 -4.77
N PHE A 76 3.54 -4.94 -3.50
CA PHE A 76 2.80 -5.98 -2.81
C PHE A 76 1.31 -5.74 -2.99
N VAL A 77 0.56 -6.74 -3.44
CA VAL A 77 -0.86 -6.62 -3.73
C VAL A 77 -1.61 -7.75 -3.07
N THR A 78 -2.65 -7.39 -2.35
CA THR A 78 -3.57 -8.36 -1.73
C THR A 78 -4.94 -8.27 -2.35
N ASP A 79 -5.70 -9.34 -2.13
CA ASP A 79 -7.11 -9.44 -2.50
C ASP A 79 -7.35 -9.45 -4.02
N ARG A 80 -7.49 -10.66 -4.57
CA ARG A 80 -7.84 -10.88 -5.98
C ARG A 80 -9.19 -10.27 -6.37
N THR A 81 -10.03 -9.91 -5.41
CA THR A 81 -11.33 -9.28 -5.67
C THR A 81 -11.25 -7.75 -5.74
N ASN A 82 -10.15 -7.14 -5.30
CA ASN A 82 -9.99 -5.68 -5.35
C ASN A 82 -9.54 -5.23 -6.75
N VAL A 83 -10.52 -5.00 -7.63
CA VAL A 83 -10.30 -4.58 -9.02
C VAL A 83 -9.41 -3.33 -9.12
N LYS A 84 -9.53 -2.38 -8.19
CA LYS A 84 -8.75 -1.14 -8.22
C LYS A 84 -7.26 -1.43 -8.06
N TYR A 85 -6.92 -2.25 -7.07
CA TYR A 85 -5.55 -2.69 -6.82
C TYR A 85 -5.00 -3.55 -7.95
N ASN A 86 -5.80 -4.50 -8.46
CA ASN A 86 -5.37 -5.40 -9.52
C ASN A 86 -5.07 -4.66 -10.83
N LYS A 87 -5.88 -3.64 -11.19
CA LYS A 87 -5.61 -2.80 -12.36
C LYS A 87 -4.29 -2.03 -12.21
N THR A 88 -4.03 -1.45 -11.04
CA THR A 88 -2.76 -0.76 -10.75
C THR A 88 -1.58 -1.72 -10.79
N ALA A 89 -1.72 -2.93 -10.25
CA ALA A 89 -0.70 -3.97 -10.29
C ALA A 89 -0.33 -4.38 -11.73
N ILE A 90 -1.36 -4.59 -12.56
CA ILE A 90 -1.17 -4.94 -13.98
C ILE A 90 -0.48 -3.81 -14.74
N LEU A 91 -0.81 -2.55 -14.45
CA LEU A 91 -0.14 -1.39 -15.01
C LEU A 91 1.36 -1.42 -14.70
N LEU A 92 1.74 -1.61 -13.44
CA LEU A 92 3.14 -1.62 -13.02
C LEU A 92 3.92 -2.82 -13.57
N ARG A 93 3.28 -3.97 -13.79
CA ARG A 93 3.94 -5.16 -14.36
C ARG A 93 4.35 -5.01 -15.82
N LYS A 94 3.68 -4.13 -16.58
CA LYS A 94 3.92 -3.95 -18.02
C LYS A 94 5.10 -3.04 -18.34
N LYS A 95 5.74 -2.46 -17.32
CA LYS A 95 6.96 -1.66 -17.43
C LYS A 95 8.16 -2.51 -17.07
#